data_AF-A0A933I5N7-F1
#
_entry.id   AF-A0A933I5N7-F1
#
_cell.length_a   1.000
_cell.length_b   1.000
_cell.length_c   1.000
_cell.angle_alpha   90.00
_cell.angle_beta   90.00
_cell.angle_gamma   90.00
#
_symmetry.space_group_name_H-M   'P 1'
#
loop_
_entity.id
_entity.type
_entity.pdbx_description
1 polymer ?
#
loop_
_entity_poly.entity_id
_entity_poly.type
_entity_poly.pdbx_seq_one_letter_code
_entity_poly.pdbx_strand_id
1 'polypeptide(L)'
;FGSKIRLATILTDMPLESDKPSEQDCGECRKCIEVCPVSAIKETHKDWNKKACLEKLKYFASARSVGQYICGLCVKVCRFSS
;
A
#
# COMPACT_ATOMS: atom_id res chain seq x y z
N PHE A 1 6.68 11.38 5.18
CA PHE A 1 5.61 10.45 5.59
C PHE A 1 5.43 9.27 4.62
N GLY A 2 5.85 9.36 3.35
CA GLY A 2 5.85 8.22 2.43
C GLY A 2 4.51 7.48 2.36
N SER A 3 4.57 6.16 2.36
CA SER A 3 3.38 5.30 2.43
C SER A 3 2.87 5.03 3.84
N LYS A 4 3.49 5.60 4.89
CA LYS A 4 3.06 5.48 6.30
C LYS A 4 2.00 6.52 6.67
N ILE A 5 0.97 6.67 5.83
CA ILE A 5 -0.17 7.56 6.08
C ILE A 5 -1.48 6.81 5.93
N ARG A 6 -2.49 7.22 6.70
CA ARG A 6 -3.89 6.80 6.49
C ARG A 6 -4.64 8.01 5.97
N LEU A 7 -5.25 7.86 4.81
CA LEU A 7 -6.08 8.91 4.21
C LEU A 7 -7.51 8.77 4.74
N ALA A 8 -8.16 9.91 4.97
CA ALA A 8 -9.58 10.03 5.25
C ALA A 8 -10.14 11.11 4.32
N THR A 9 -11.41 10.98 3.95
CA THR A 9 -12.08 11.90 3.02
C THR A 9 -13.35 12.44 3.66
N ILE A 10 -13.62 13.73 3.47
CA ILE A 10 -14.87 14.39 3.85
C ILE A 10 -15.54 14.83 2.55
N LEU A 11 -16.79 14.43 2.34
CA LEU A 11 -17.60 14.93 1.24
C LEU A 11 -18.29 16.23 1.69
N THR A 12 -18.21 17.26 0.86
CA THR A 12 -18.77 18.58 1.17
C THR A 12 -19.20 19.27 -0.13
N ASP A 13 -20.24 20.11 -0.03
CA ASP A 13 -20.68 20.99 -1.12
C ASP A 13 -19.93 22.34 -1.12
N MET A 14 -19.00 22.54 -0.18
CA MET A 14 -18.19 23.75 -0.12
C MET A 14 -17.36 23.88 -1.42
N PRO A 15 -17.40 25.04 -2.10
CA PRO A 15 -16.66 25.24 -3.35
C PRO A 15 -15.16 25.38 -3.06
N LEU A 16 -14.44 24.27 -3.14
CA LEU A 16 -12.99 24.20 -2.98
C LEU A 16 -12.29 24.12 -4.33
N GLU A 17 -11.17 24.83 -4.47
CA GLU A 17 -10.27 24.64 -5.61
C GLU A 17 -9.53 23.30 -5.49
N SER A 18 -9.42 22.57 -6.61
CA SER A 18 -8.73 21.28 -6.63
C SER A 18 -7.23 21.45 -6.78
N ASP A 19 -6.47 20.75 -5.94
CA ASP A 19 -5.02 20.63 -6.10
C ASP A 19 -4.63 19.75 -7.30
N LYS A 20 -3.35 19.82 -7.68
CA LYS A 20 -2.76 19.00 -8.73
C LYS A 20 -2.23 17.67 -8.19
N PRO A 21 -2.25 16.57 -8.98
CA PRO A 21 -1.57 15.34 -8.63
C PRO A 21 -0.07 15.55 -8.39
N SER A 22 0.52 14.76 -7.50
CA SER A 22 1.97 14.74 -7.31
C SER A 22 2.68 14.07 -8.49
N GLU A 23 3.82 14.62 -8.90
CA GLU A 23 4.69 14.08 -9.96
C GLU A 23 5.73 13.07 -9.43
N GLN A 24 5.80 12.87 -8.11
CA GLN A 24 6.81 12.02 -7.48
C GLN A 24 6.48 10.53 -7.65
N ASP A 25 7.46 9.74 -8.11
CA ASP A 25 7.33 8.29 -8.27
C ASP A 25 8.44 7.49 -7.57
N CYS A 26 8.43 6.17 -7.78
CA CYS A 26 9.39 5.24 -7.20
C CYS A 26 10.74 5.18 -7.95
N GLY A 27 10.84 5.78 -9.14
CA GLY A 27 11.96 5.61 -10.08
C GLY A 27 12.32 4.13 -10.30
N GLU A 28 13.60 3.81 -10.13
CA GLU A 28 14.14 2.45 -10.26
C GLU A 28 13.96 1.57 -9.00
N CYS A 29 13.36 2.10 -7.92
CA CYS A 29 13.19 1.34 -6.68
C CYS A 29 12.21 0.17 -6.86
N ARG A 30 12.60 -1.04 -6.42
CA ARG A 30 11.77 -2.26 -6.44
C ARG A 30 11.68 -2.99 -5.09
N LYS A 31 12.13 -2.38 -4.00
CA LYS A 31 12.16 -3.00 -2.65
C LYS A 31 10.83 -3.58 -2.19
N CYS A 32 9.71 -2.91 -2.49
CA CYS A 32 8.39 -3.39 -2.10
C CYS A 32 7.95 -4.65 -2.88
N ILE A 33 8.42 -4.83 -4.12
CA ILE A 33 8.20 -6.03 -4.93
C ILE A 33 8.99 -7.19 -4.33
N GLU A 34 10.28 -6.97 -4.06
CA GLU A 34 11.21 -7.98 -3.52
C GLU A 34 10.73 -8.55 -2.17
N VAL A 35 10.23 -7.72 -1.26
CA VAL A 35 9.81 -8.16 0.09
C VAL A 35 8.42 -8.80 0.11
N CYS A 36 7.63 -8.70 -0.96
CA CYS A 36 6.25 -9.17 -0.96
C CYS A 36 6.21 -10.71 -0.96
N PRO A 37 5.66 -11.36 0.09
CA PRO A 37 5.75 -12.82 0.25
C PRO A 37 4.93 -13.63 -0.78
N VAL A 38 4.10 -12.96 -1.58
CA VAL A 38 3.24 -13.56 -2.61
C VAL A 38 3.38 -12.85 -3.94
N SER A 39 4.41 -12.00 -4.10
CA SER A 39 4.68 -11.23 -5.32
C SER A 39 3.44 -10.50 -5.86
N ALA A 40 2.61 -9.95 -4.96
CA ALA A 40 1.36 -9.28 -5.31
C ALA A 40 1.63 -7.96 -6.03
N ILE A 41 2.62 -7.19 -5.58
CA ILE A 41 3.03 -5.92 -6.19
C ILE A 41 3.85 -6.23 -7.45
N LYS A 42 3.57 -5.49 -8.53
CA LYS A 42 4.22 -5.61 -9.85
C LYS A 42 4.83 -4.26 -10.23
N GLU A 43 5.42 -4.19 -11.42
CA GLU A 43 6.01 -2.98 -12.00
C GLU A 43 5.03 -1.80 -12.04
N THR A 44 3.75 -2.08 -12.29
CA THR A 44 2.69 -1.06 -12.31
C THR A 44 1.63 -1.35 -11.25
N HIS A 45 0.99 -0.29 -10.75
CA HIS A 45 -0.13 -0.42 -9.80
C HIS A 45 -1.35 -1.15 -10.40
N LYS A 46 -1.47 -1.15 -11.75
CA LYS A 46 -2.59 -1.79 -12.47
C LYS A 46 -2.53 -3.31 -12.35
N ASP A 47 -1.32 -3.86 -12.27
CA ASP A 47 -1.07 -5.30 -12.22
C ASP A 47 -1.02 -5.84 -10.79
N TRP A 48 -1.39 -5.03 -9.79
CA TRP A 48 -1.39 -5.45 -8.39
C TRP A 48 -2.40 -6.59 -8.16
N ASN A 49 -1.88 -7.77 -7.79
CA ASN A 49 -2.71 -8.93 -7.46
C ASN A 49 -3.32 -8.79 -6.04
N LYS A 50 -4.42 -8.06 -5.97
CA LYS A 50 -5.18 -7.82 -4.72
C LYS A 50 -5.67 -9.12 -4.08
N LYS A 51 -6.07 -10.11 -4.87
CA LYS A 51 -6.55 -11.41 -4.37
C LYS A 51 -5.45 -12.16 -3.62
N ALA A 52 -4.26 -12.30 -4.21
CA ALA A 52 -3.13 -12.95 -3.55
C ALA A 52 -2.71 -12.23 -2.27
N CYS A 53 -2.71 -10.89 -2.27
CA CYS A 53 -2.46 -10.09 -1.07
C CYS A 53 -3.49 -10.40 0.03
N LEU A 54 -4.78 -10.36 -0.29
CA LEU A 54 -5.87 -10.63 0.66
C LEU A 54 -5.79 -12.04 1.25
N GLU A 55 -5.56 -13.06 0.44
CA GLU A 55 -5.44 -14.44 0.94
C GLU A 55 -4.26 -14.58 1.91
N LYS A 56 -3.14 -13.88 1.66
CA LYS A 56 -2.02 -13.87 2.61
C LYS A 56 -2.35 -13.14 3.92
N LEU A 57 -3.15 -12.07 3.86
CA LEU A 57 -3.63 -11.37 5.07
C LEU A 57 -4.55 -12.24 5.91
N LYS A 58 -5.48 -12.98 5.29
CA LYS A 58 -6.32 -13.95 5.98
C LYS A 58 -5.48 -15.03 6.68
N TYR A 59 -4.48 -15.56 5.98
CA TYR A 59 -3.52 -16.50 6.57
C TYR A 59 -2.77 -15.89 7.76
N PHE A 60 -2.30 -14.65 7.69
CA PHE A 60 -1.62 -14.01 8.81
C PHE A 60 -2.54 -13.76 10.01
N ALA A 61 -3.80 -13.40 9.74
CA ALA A 61 -4.78 -13.17 10.78
C ALA A 61 -5.08 -14.45 11.57
N SER A 62 -5.14 -15.60 10.90
CA SER A 62 -5.34 -16.90 11.55
C SER A 62 -4.06 -17.44 12.20
N ALA A 63 -2.92 -17.42 11.48
CA ALA A 63 -1.68 -18.07 11.93
C ALA A 63 -1.02 -17.39 13.14
N ARG A 64 -1.31 -16.11 13.40
CA ARG A 64 -0.75 -15.38 14.54
C ARG A 64 -1.78 -15.02 15.61
N SER A 65 -3.02 -15.50 15.49
CA SER A 65 -4.13 -15.14 16.38
C SER A 65 -4.32 -13.63 16.58
N VAL A 66 -3.90 -12.81 15.61
CA VAL A 66 -4.01 -11.35 15.66
C VAL A 66 -5.45 -10.92 15.37
N GLY A 67 -6.22 -11.74 14.62
CA GLY A 67 -7.60 -11.45 14.25
C GLY A 67 -7.76 -10.26 13.30
N GLN A 68 -6.65 -9.72 12.77
CA GLN A 68 -6.62 -8.54 11.90
C GLN A 68 -5.85 -8.84 10.61
N TYR A 69 -6.31 -8.27 9.50
CA TYR A 69 -5.69 -8.41 8.18
C TYR A 69 -4.47 -7.50 8.04
N ILE A 70 -3.35 -7.91 8.63
CA ILE A 70 -2.12 -7.11 8.72
C ILE A 70 -0.94 -7.79 8.00
N CYS A 71 -0.19 -7.01 7.22
CA CYS A 71 1.12 -7.38 6.67
C CYS A 71 2.09 -6.19 6.72
N GLY A 72 1.85 -5.16 5.90
CA GLY A 72 2.60 -3.89 5.94
C GLY A 72 4.06 -3.95 5.48
N LEU A 73 4.59 -5.09 5.02
CA LEU A 73 6.00 -5.22 4.62
C LEU A 73 6.38 -4.25 3.49
N CYS A 74 5.51 -4.05 2.50
CA CYS A 74 5.72 -3.10 1.41
C CYS A 74 5.80 -1.63 1.90
N VAL A 75 5.01 -1.28 2.92
CA VAL A 75 5.03 0.05 3.57
C VAL A 75 6.30 0.21 4.39
N LYS A 76 6.72 -0.85 5.11
CA LYS A 76 7.92 -0.86 5.95
C LYS A 76 9.20 -0.60 5.14
N VAL A 77 9.34 -1.19 3.95
CA VAL A 77 10.57 -1.08 3.13
C VAL A 77 10.57 0.10 2.15
N CYS A 78 9.47 0.84 2.06
CA CYS A 78 9.36 1.96 1.14
C CYS A 78 10.38 3.06 1.50
N ARG A 79 11.18 3.49 0.52
CA ARG A 79 12.24 4.51 0.73
C ARG A 79 11.69 5.83 1.27
N PHE A 80 10.49 6.22 0.86
CA PHE A 80 9.87 7.47 1.30
C PHE A 80 9.22 7.39 2.68
N SER A 81 9.11 6.18 3.23
CA SER A 81 8.46 5.89 4.50
C SER A 81 9.41 5.97 5.68
N SER A 82 10.36 6.91 5.71
CA SER A 82 11.20 7.17 6.90
C SER A 82 10.34 7.29 8.15
#